data_AF-A0A1G2END7-F1
#
_entry.id   AF-A0A1G2END7-F1
#
_cell.length_a   1.000
_cell.length_b   1.000
_cell.length_c   1.000
_cell.angle_alpha   90.00
_cell.angle_beta   90.00
_cell.angle_gamma   90.00
#
_symmetry.space_group_name_H-M   'P 1'
#
loop_
_entity.id
_entity.type
_entity.pdbx_description
1 polymer ?
#
loop_
_entity_poly.entity_id
_entity_poly.type
_entity_poly.pdbx_seq_one_letter_code
_entity_poly.pdbx_strand_id
1 'polypeptide(L)' 'MPPSGFTPKAVEGALTFIGTCYEDLLAEVRSGKYKSIEEGIEHELGLIKKALTKLHLDNDGNITER' A
#
# COMPACT_ATOMS: atom_id res chain seq x y z
N MET A 1 13.76 -10.13 18.85
CA MET A 1 14.33 -9.82 17.51
C MET A 1 13.17 -9.38 16.65
N PRO A 2 13.25 -8.31 15.85
CA PRO A 2 12.16 -8.04 14.91
C PRO A 2 12.06 -9.22 13.93
N PRO A 3 10.85 -9.69 13.59
CA PRO A 3 10.68 -10.80 12.66
C PRO A 3 11.38 -10.49 11.33
N SER A 4 11.97 -11.54 10.75
CA SER A 4 13.06 -11.53 9.77
C SER A 4 12.82 -10.80 8.43
N GLY A 5 11.66 -10.19 8.20
CA GLY A 5 11.30 -9.48 6.96
C GLY A 5 11.30 -7.94 7.04
N PHE A 6 11.32 -7.36 8.25
CA PHE A 6 11.20 -5.91 8.45
C PHE A 6 12.55 -5.27 8.76
N THR A 7 13.39 -5.20 7.73
CA THR A 7 14.57 -4.31 7.77
C THR A 7 14.14 -2.87 7.47
N PRO A 8 14.90 -1.84 7.89
CA PRO A 8 14.63 -0.46 7.49
C PRO A 8 14.44 -0.30 5.97
N LYS A 9 15.20 -1.06 5.18
CA LYS A 9 15.07 -1.11 3.72
C LYS A 9 13.72 -1.64 3.24
N ALA A 10 13.14 -2.61 3.94
CA ALA A 10 11.81 -3.14 3.61
C ALA A 10 10.72 -2.10 3.89
N VAL A 11 10.87 -1.32 4.96
CA VAL A 11 9.98 -0.19 5.30
C VAL A 11 10.11 0.92 4.25
N GLU A 12 11.33 1.29 3.88
CA GLU A 12 11.59 2.28 2.80
C GLU A 12 10.98 1.83 1.46
N GLY A 13 11.11 0.54 1.13
CA GLY A 13 10.50 -0.04 -0.06
C GLY A 13 8.96 0.02 -0.02
N ALA A 14 8.35 -0.28 1.13
CA ALA A 14 6.91 -0.17 1.31
C ALA A 14 6.41 1.28 1.19
N LEU A 15 7.13 2.25 1.77
CA LEU A 15 6.81 3.68 1.64
C LEU A 15 6.91 4.15 0.19
N THR A 16 7.96 3.74 -0.53
CA THR A 16 8.13 4.08 -1.96
C THR A 16 6.99 3.50 -2.80
N PHE A 17 6.61 2.25 -2.53
CA PHE A 17 5.50 1.59 -3.20
C PHE A 17 4.18 2.33 -2.97
N ILE A 18 3.83 2.65 -1.72
CA ILE A 18 2.61 3.39 -1.39
C ILE A 18 2.62 4.77 -2.05
N GLY A 19 3.75 5.48 -2.02
CA GLY A 19 3.89 6.77 -2.69
C GLY A 19 3.62 6.68 -4.20
N THR A 20 4.13 5.65 -4.85
CA THR A 20 3.90 5.41 -6.29
C THR A 20 2.42 5.15 -6.58
N CYS A 21 1.74 4.32 -5.77
CA CYS A 21 0.30 4.10 -5.92
C CYS A 21 -0.52 5.40 -5.85
N TYR A 22 -0.12 6.35 -4.99
CA TYR A 22 -0.79 7.66 -4.92
C TYR A 22 -0.54 8.53 -6.16
N GLU A 23 0.68 8.54 -6.68
CA GLU A 23 1.01 9.27 -7.90
C GLU A 23 0.25 8.71 -9.11
N ASP A 24 0.18 7.38 -9.21
CA ASP A 24 -0.57 6.67 -10.24
C ASP A 24 -2.07 6.96 -10.12
N LEU A 25 -2.65 6.87 -8.92
CA LEU A 25 -4.05 7.23 -8.67
C LEU A 25 -4.37 8.64 -9.14
N LEU A 26 -3.51 9.60 -8.80
CA LEU A 26 -3.69 10.99 -9.18
C LEU A 26 -3.66 11.17 -10.70
N ALA A 27 -2.76 10.48 -11.38
CA ALA A 27 -2.67 10.49 -12.84
C ALA A 27 -3.93 9.88 -13.48
N GLU A 28 -4.40 8.76 -12.95
CA GLU A 28 -5.54 8.01 -13.48
C GLU A 28 -6.89 8.70 -13.24
N VAL A 29 -7.05 9.36 -12.09
CA VAL A 29 -8.21 10.22 -11.82
C VAL A 29 -8.21 11.40 -12.77
N ARG A 30 -7.06 12.05 -12.99
CA ARG A 30 -6.92 13.17 -13.94
C ARG A 30 -7.18 12.75 -15.38
N SER A 31 -6.84 11.52 -15.76
CA SER A 31 -7.08 11.00 -17.11
C SER A 31 -8.53 10.57 -17.32
N GLY A 32 -9.38 10.58 -16.28
CA GLY A 32 -10.76 10.08 -16.35
C GLY A 32 -10.86 8.57 -16.54
N LYS A 33 -9.86 7.80 -16.10
CA LYS A 33 -9.83 6.33 -16.21
C LYS A 33 -10.98 5.69 -15.40
N TYR A 34 -11.30 6.28 -14.26
CA TYR A 34 -12.35 5.82 -13.34
C TYR A 34 -13.65 6.61 -13.54
N LYS A 35 -14.80 5.97 -13.28
CA LYS A 35 -16.11 6.61 -13.41
C LYS A 35 -16.36 7.62 -12.29
N SER A 36 -15.75 7.39 -11.12
CA SER A 36 -15.74 8.32 -10.01
C SER A 36 -14.41 8.27 -9.26
N ILE A 37 -14.17 9.27 -8.41
CA ILE A 37 -12.96 9.33 -7.59
C ILE A 37 -12.94 8.17 -6.59
N GLU A 38 -14.11 7.84 -6.03
CA GLU A 38 -14.31 6.76 -5.06
C GLU A 38 -13.93 5.40 -5.66
N GLU A 39 -14.31 5.12 -6.92
CA GLU A 39 -13.93 3.88 -7.62
C GLU A 39 -12.41 3.75 -7.76
N GLY A 40 -11.72 4.85 -8.11
CA GLY A 40 -10.26 4.86 -8.18
C GLY A 40 -9.59 4.63 -6.82
N ILE A 41 -10.11 5.28 -5.77
CA ILE A 41 -9.61 5.09 -4.40
C ILE A 41 -9.80 3.63 -3.94
N GLU A 42 -10.98 3.05 -4.16
CA GLU A 42 -11.26 1.66 -3.79
C GLU A 42 -10.34 0.67 -4.53
N HIS A 43 -10.07 0.91 -5.82
CA HIS A 43 -9.14 0.11 -6.61
C HIS A 43 -7.74 0.12 -6.01
N GLU A 44 -7.19 1.30 -5.75
CA GLU A 44 -5.83 1.46 -5.23
C GLU A 44 -5.68 0.96 -3.79
N LEU A 45 -6.67 1.20 -2.94
CA LEU A 45 -6.70 0.59 -1.60
C LEU A 45 -6.69 -0.94 -1.68
N GLY A 46 -7.34 -1.53 -2.68
CA GLY A 46 -7.30 -2.96 -2.93
C GLY A 46 -5.90 -3.47 -3.29
N LEU A 47 -5.17 -2.73 -4.15
CA LEU A 47 -3.80 -3.06 -4.54
C LEU A 47 -2.84 -2.95 -3.35
N ILE A 48 -2.92 -1.85 -2.61
CA ILE A 48 -2.11 -1.61 -1.41
C ILE A 48 -2.39 -2.71 -0.38
N LYS A 49 -3.67 -3.01 -0.09
CA LYS A 49 -4.03 -4.06 0.86
C LYS A 49 -3.52 -5.43 0.43
N LYS A 50 -3.56 -5.77 -0.85
CA LYS A 50 -3.03 -7.04 -1.37
C LYS A 50 -1.50 -7.13 -1.27
N ALA A 51 -0.81 -6.01 -1.41
CA ALA A 51 0.64 -5.94 -1.23
C ALA A 51 1.01 -6.03 0.25
N LEU A 52 0.35 -5.26 1.11
CA LEU A 52 0.64 -5.18 2.54
C LEU A 52 0.12 -6.40 3.34
N THR A 53 -0.88 -7.16 2.87
CA THR A 53 -1.28 -8.42 3.53
C THR A 53 -0.19 -9.50 3.49
N LYS A 54 0.82 -9.33 2.63
CA LYS A 54 2.04 -10.14 2.68
C LYS A 54 2.95 -9.75 3.85
N LEU A 55 2.71 -8.60 4.49
CA LEU A 55 3.33 -8.14 5.72
C LEU A 55 2.39 -8.52 6.87
N HIS A 56 2.90 -9.24 7.87
CA HIS A 56 2.09 -9.63 9.04
C HIS A 56 1.95 -8.44 10.00
N LEU A 57 1.00 -7.55 9.71
CA LEU A 57 0.70 -6.36 10.50
C LEU A 57 -0.61 -6.56 11.28
N ASP A 58 -0.65 -6.10 12.53
CA ASP A 58 -1.90 -5.94 13.27
C ASP A 58 -2.65 -4.66 12.85
N ASN A 59 -3.85 -4.45 13.42
CA ASN A 59 -4.69 -3.30 13.10
C ASN A 59 -4.08 -1.95 13.52
N ASP A 60 -3.09 -1.98 14.41
CA ASP A 60 -2.39 -0.80 14.92
C ASP A 60 -1.10 -0.52 14.11
N GLY A 61 -0.82 -1.35 13.09
CA GLY A 61 0.37 -1.25 12.25
C GLY A 61 1.63 -1.83 12.91
N ASN A 62 1.51 -2.56 14.03
CA ASN A 62 2.61 -3.28 14.62
C ASN A 62 2.81 -4.63 13.94
N ILE A 63 4.05 -5.09 13.94
CA ILE A 63 4.41 -6.35 13.32
C ILE A 63 4.08 -7.48 14.30
N THR A 64 3.35 -8.47 13.82
CA THR A 64 3.03 -9.68 14.58
C THR A 64 3.91 -10.84 14.10
N GLU A 65 4.50 -11.57 15.04
CA GLU A 65 5.20 -12.82 14.72
C GLU A 65 4.19 -13.90 14.30
N ARG A 66 4.67 -14.85 13.50
CA ARG A 66 3.87 -15.95 12.95
C ARG A 66 3.69 -17.08 13.95
#